data_AF-A0A7S4MLM7-F1
#
_entry.id   AF-A0A7S4MLM7-F1
#
_cell.length_a   1.000
_cell.length_b   1.000
_cell.length_c   1.000
_cell.angle_alpha   90.00
_cell.angle_beta   90.00
_cell.angle_gamma   90.00
#
_symmetry.space_group_name_H-M   'P 1'
#
loop_
_entity.id
_entity.type
_entity.pdbx_description
1 polymer ?
#
loop_
_entity_poly.entity_id
_entity_poly.type
_entity_poly.pdbx_seq_one_letter_code
_entity_poly.pdbx_strand_id
1 'polypeptide(L)'
;THLQIAPAYHRVMKILSQNQENGAMMDEFGMPMFFVSISEEGEVVPLVEGGEEKQVTASNKDEFTRLIKQRQMRLYEGQLQAIKEGFLQVVSRSVVPLLTATELQERIAGK
;
A
#
# COMPACT_ATOMS: atom_id res chain seq x y z
N THR A 1 16.48 1.03 3.42
CA THR A 1 15.63 2.24 3.28
C THR A 1 14.18 1.82 3.37
N HIS A 2 13.58 1.90 4.54
CA HIS A 2 12.16 1.57 4.72
C HIS A 2 11.32 2.66 4.07
N LEU A 3 10.65 2.33 2.97
CA LEU A 3 9.67 3.20 2.34
C LEU A 3 8.63 3.57 3.41
N GLN A 4 8.65 4.82 3.88
CA GLN A 4 7.59 5.39 4.72
C GLN A 4 6.35 5.61 3.85
N ILE A 5 5.70 4.51 3.48
CA ILE A 5 4.35 4.53 2.95
C ILE A 5 3.47 4.97 4.13
N ALA A 6 2.94 6.19 4.04
CA ALA A 6 2.00 6.87 4.94
C ALA A 6 1.93 6.34 6.40
N PRO A 7 2.20 7.15 7.44
CA PRO A 7 2.19 6.72 8.85
C PRO A 7 0.97 5.92 9.32
N ALA A 8 -0.21 6.12 8.70
CA ALA A 8 -1.41 5.35 8.95
C ALA A 8 -1.36 3.91 8.39
N TYR A 9 -0.81 3.72 7.19
CA TYR A 9 -0.66 2.41 6.54
C TYR A 9 0.34 1.52 7.29
N HIS A 10 1.48 2.08 7.68
CA HIS A 10 2.49 1.33 8.44
C HIS A 10 1.94 0.81 9.78
N ARG A 11 1.07 1.61 10.44
CA ARG A 11 0.39 1.23 11.68
C ARG A 11 -0.58 0.07 11.48
N VAL A 12 -1.47 0.15 10.49
CA VAL A 12 -2.43 -0.92 10.16
C VAL A 12 -1.70 -2.24 9.86
N MET A 13 -0.62 -2.19 9.08
CA MET A 13 0.18 -3.38 8.74
C MET A 13 0.85 -4.03 9.96
N LYS A 14 1.30 -3.21 10.93
CA LYS A 14 1.89 -3.70 12.17
C LYS A 14 0.85 -4.42 13.03
N ILE A 15 -0.34 -3.85 13.17
CA ILE A 15 -1.46 -4.44 13.91
C ILE A 15 -1.84 -5.81 13.32
N LEU A 16 -1.98 -5.89 11.99
CA LEU A 16 -2.32 -7.15 11.30
C LEU A 16 -1.25 -8.25 11.45
N SER A 17 0.01 -7.87 11.65
CA SER A 17 1.10 -8.84 11.89
C SER A 17 1.18 -9.35 13.33
N GLN A 18 0.64 -8.59 14.30
CA GLN A 18 0.72 -8.88 15.73
C GLN A 18 -0.50 -9.65 16.24
N ASN A 19 -1.68 -9.45 15.64
CA ASN A 19 -2.90 -10.16 16.00
C ASN A 19 -2.95 -11.53 15.31
N GLN A 20 -2.67 -12.60 16.06
CA GLN A 20 -2.68 -14.00 15.58
C GLN A 20 -3.86 -14.83 16.11
N GLU A 21 -4.72 -14.27 16.96
CA GLU A 21 -5.79 -15.05 17.58
C GLU A 21 -7.06 -15.10 16.73
N ASN A 22 -7.78 -16.23 16.84
CA ASN A 22 -9.05 -16.48 16.18
C ASN A 22 -10.09 -15.46 16.66
N GLY A 23 -10.36 -14.44 15.85
CA GLY A 23 -11.33 -13.41 16.18
C GLY A 23 -11.37 -12.26 15.19
N ALA A 24 -12.20 -11.28 15.52
CA ALA A 24 -12.21 -9.97 14.90
C ALA A 24 -10.86 -9.29 15.09
N MET A 25 -10.29 -8.76 14.01
CA MET A 25 -9.13 -7.89 14.09
C MET A 25 -9.54 -6.55 14.69
N MET A 26 -8.78 -6.10 15.68
CA MET A 26 -8.97 -4.83 16.34
C MET A 26 -7.86 -3.85 15.95
N ASP A 27 -8.19 -2.57 15.86
CA ASP A 27 -7.23 -1.49 15.67
C ASP A 27 -6.50 -1.10 16.98
N GLU A 28 -5.69 -0.04 16.92
CA GLU A 28 -4.91 0.46 18.08
C GLU A 28 -5.78 1.00 19.23
N PHE A 29 -7.06 1.26 18.97
CA PHE A 29 -8.04 1.73 19.96
C PHE A 29 -8.98 0.62 20.44
N GLY A 30 -8.74 -0.64 20.02
CA GLY A 30 -9.61 -1.77 20.35
C GLY A 30 -10.92 -1.79 19.57
N MET A 31 -11.02 -1.03 18.47
CA MET A 31 -12.22 -1.02 17.63
C MET A 31 -12.13 -2.09 16.54
N PRO A 32 -13.24 -2.72 16.17
CA PRO A 32 -13.29 -3.66 15.05
C PRO A 32 -12.81 -3.04 13.74
N MET A 33 -11.94 -3.76 13.04
CA MET A 33 -11.55 -3.41 11.69
C MET A 33 -12.57 -3.93 10.67
N PHE A 34 -12.85 -3.14 9.64
CA PHE A 34 -13.71 -3.48 8.52
C PHE A 34 -12.96 -3.36 7.19
N PHE A 35 -13.51 -3.88 6.10
CA PHE A 35 -12.96 -3.79 4.75
C PHE A 35 -13.11 -2.38 4.16
N VAL A 36 -12.62 -1.38 4.90
CA VAL A 36 -12.62 0.03 4.53
C VAL A 36 -11.22 0.60 4.68
N SER A 37 -10.98 1.75 4.06
CA SER A 37 -9.75 2.50 4.21
C SER A 37 -10.05 4.00 4.10
N ILE A 38 -9.22 4.84 4.71
CA ILE A 38 -9.42 6.29 4.73
C ILE A 38 -8.78 6.94 3.48
N SER A 39 -9.49 7.84 2.79
CA SER A 39 -8.95 8.64 1.68
C SER A 39 -8.00 9.73 2.16
N GLU A 40 -7.38 10.49 1.23
CA GLU A 40 -6.52 11.62 1.60
C GLU A 40 -7.33 12.77 2.23
N GLU A 41 -8.61 12.87 1.91
CA GLU A 41 -9.59 13.82 2.44
C GLU A 41 -10.21 13.37 3.77
N GLY A 42 -9.84 12.18 4.27
CA GLY A 42 -10.38 11.64 5.52
C GLY A 42 -11.67 10.83 5.37
N GLU A 43 -12.12 10.56 4.16
CA GLU A 43 -13.36 9.82 3.91
C GLU A 43 -13.18 8.31 4.04
N VAL A 44 -14.19 7.63 4.58
CA VAL A 44 -14.20 6.15 4.66
C VAL A 44 -14.60 5.60 3.30
N VAL A 45 -13.71 4.84 2.67
CA VAL A 45 -13.93 4.24 1.36
C VAL A 45 -13.87 2.71 1.48
N PRO A 46 -14.91 1.99 1.03
CA PRO A 46 -14.92 0.55 1.08
C PRO A 46 -13.92 -0.05 0.08
N LEU A 47 -13.24 -1.12 0.49
CA LEU A 47 -12.26 -1.86 -0.32
C LEU A 47 -12.92 -2.94 -1.21
N VAL A 48 -14.13 -3.35 -0.83
CA VAL A 48 -15.03 -4.27 -1.55
C VAL A 48 -16.45 -3.75 -1.39
N GLU A 49 -17.39 -4.21 -2.21
CA GLU A 49 -18.81 -3.89 -2.04
C GLU A 49 -19.31 -4.31 -0.64
N GLY A 50 -19.97 -3.40 0.09
CA GLY A 50 -20.38 -3.61 1.48
C GLY A 50 -19.22 -3.73 2.48
N GLY A 51 -18.04 -3.20 2.14
CA GLY A 51 -16.83 -3.31 2.95
C GLY A 51 -16.96 -2.73 4.36
N GLU A 52 -17.85 -1.76 4.54
CA GLU A 52 -18.25 -1.15 5.81
C GLU A 52 -18.95 -2.12 6.77
N GLU A 53 -19.56 -3.19 6.26
CA GLU A 53 -20.20 -4.24 7.06
C GLU A 53 -19.34 -5.51 7.15
N LYS A 54 -18.35 -5.67 6.25
CA LYS A 54 -17.45 -6.83 6.24
C LYS A 54 -16.31 -6.63 7.24
N GLN A 55 -16.38 -7.34 8.37
CA GLN A 55 -15.35 -7.32 9.41
C GLN A 55 -14.06 -8.05 8.98
N VAL A 56 -12.92 -7.50 9.35
CA VAL A 56 -11.61 -8.15 9.18
C VAL A 56 -11.43 -9.19 10.29
N THR A 57 -11.10 -10.41 9.90
CA THR A 57 -10.88 -11.56 10.78
C THR A 57 -9.53 -12.19 10.47
N ALA A 58 -9.05 -13.07 11.35
CA ALA A 58 -7.84 -13.85 11.08
C ALA A 58 -7.86 -14.62 9.75
N SER A 59 -9.04 -15.08 9.31
CA SER A 59 -9.21 -15.86 8.08
C SER A 59 -9.21 -15.02 6.80
N ASN A 60 -9.62 -13.75 6.86
CA ASN A 60 -9.72 -12.87 5.69
C ASN A 60 -8.68 -11.73 5.69
N LYS A 61 -7.82 -11.65 6.71
CA LYS A 61 -6.80 -10.59 6.85
C LYS A 61 -5.85 -10.47 5.65
N ASP A 62 -5.53 -11.57 4.98
CA ASP A 62 -4.62 -11.57 3.84
C ASP A 62 -5.27 -10.91 2.62
N GLU A 63 -6.58 -11.13 2.43
CA GLU A 63 -7.39 -10.45 1.42
C GLU A 63 -7.42 -8.94 1.70
N PHE A 64 -7.76 -8.56 2.93
CA PHE A 64 -7.78 -7.17 3.37
C PHE A 64 -6.42 -6.48 3.14
N THR A 65 -5.34 -7.14 3.56
CA THR A 65 -3.96 -6.65 3.39
C THR A 65 -3.62 -6.41 1.93
N ARG A 66 -3.97 -7.36 1.05
CA ARG A 66 -3.74 -7.24 -0.39
C ARG A 66 -4.49 -6.04 -0.96
N LEU A 67 -5.75 -5.84 -0.57
CA LEU A 67 -6.59 -4.76 -1.07
C LEU A 67 -6.11 -3.39 -0.60
N ILE A 68 -5.77 -3.22 0.68
CA ILE A 68 -5.18 -1.96 1.18
C ILE A 68 -3.89 -1.64 0.44
N LYS A 69 -3.00 -2.63 0.26
CA LYS A 69 -1.75 -2.45 -0.49
C LYS A 69 -2.01 -1.98 -1.91
N GLN A 70 -2.95 -2.62 -2.60
CA GLN A 70 -3.30 -2.29 -3.96
C GLN A 70 -3.88 -0.88 -4.06
N ARG A 71 -4.78 -0.50 -3.16
CA ARG A 71 -5.33 0.87 -3.09
C ARG A 71 -4.21 1.89 -2.89
N GLN A 72 -3.32 1.66 -1.92
CA GLN A 72 -2.21 2.57 -1.65
C GLN A 72 -1.26 2.74 -2.83
N MET A 73 -0.93 1.66 -3.55
CA MET A 73 -0.12 1.77 -4.76
C MET A 73 -0.83 2.55 -5.88
N ARG A 74 -2.15 2.49 -5.96
CA ARG A 74 -2.95 3.21 -6.95
C ARG A 74 -3.09 4.71 -6.65
N LEU A 75 -3.04 5.14 -5.39
CA LEU A 75 -3.15 6.56 -5.03
C LEU A 75 -2.11 7.43 -5.76
N TYR A 76 -0.93 6.87 -6.00
CA TYR A 76 0.17 7.56 -6.66
C TYR A 76 0.39 7.13 -8.12
N GLU A 77 -0.54 6.37 -8.71
CA GLU A 77 -0.37 5.79 -10.05
C GLU A 77 -0.26 6.88 -11.12
N GLY A 78 -1.06 7.95 -11.03
CA GLY A 78 -1.00 9.08 -11.95
C GLY A 78 0.34 9.83 -11.90
N GLN A 79 0.82 10.16 -10.69
CA GLN A 79 2.10 10.82 -10.48
C GLN A 79 3.26 9.93 -10.91
N LEU A 80 3.21 8.64 -10.57
CA LEU A 80 4.22 7.67 -10.97
C LEU A 80 4.29 7.53 -12.50
N GLN A 81 3.14 7.54 -13.17
CA GLN A 81 3.08 7.49 -14.63
C GLN A 81 3.70 8.75 -15.26
N ALA A 82 3.40 9.93 -14.74
CA ALA A 82 4.00 11.18 -15.21
C ALA A 82 5.54 11.19 -15.02
N ILE A 83 6.03 10.73 -13.86
CA ILE A 83 7.47 10.58 -13.60
C ILE A 83 8.11 9.60 -14.59
N LYS A 84 7.47 8.45 -14.83
CA LYS A 84 7.95 7.46 -15.81
C LYS A 84 8.02 8.05 -17.21
N GLU A 85 7.00 8.80 -17.63
CA GLU A 85 6.98 9.44 -18.94
C GLU A 85 8.11 10.45 -19.10
N GLY A 86 8.29 11.36 -18.13
CA GLY A 86 9.39 12.32 -18.15
C GLY A 86 10.76 11.64 -18.14
N PHE A 87 10.94 10.62 -17.30
CA PHE A 87 12.20 9.86 -17.24
C PHE A 87 12.53 9.19 -18.59
N LEU A 88 11.53 8.59 -19.25
CA LEU A 88 11.68 7.88 -20.51
C LEU A 88 11.82 8.80 -21.75
N GLN A 89 11.66 10.12 -21.58
CA GLN A 89 12.05 11.10 -22.61
C GLN A 89 13.56 11.32 -22.66
N VAL A 90 14.26 11.09 -21.55
CA VAL A 90 15.71 11.29 -21.44
C VAL A 90 16.46 9.97 -21.52
N VAL A 91 15.95 8.94 -20.86
CA VAL A 91 16.55 7.61 -20.81
C VAL A 91 15.80 6.65 -21.73
N SER A 92 16.53 5.95 -22.59
CA SER A 92 15.91 5.01 -23.54
C SER A 92 15.13 3.89 -22.83
N ARG A 93 13.89 3.67 -23.27
CA ARG A 93 13.02 2.57 -22.81
C ARG A 93 13.66 1.20 -22.92
N SER A 94 14.58 0.99 -23.87
CA SER A 94 15.26 -0.29 -24.07
C SER A 94 16.34 -0.58 -23.04
N VAL A 95 16.87 0.44 -22.37
CA VAL A 95 18.01 0.31 -21.44
C VAL A 95 17.54 0.10 -20.00
N VAL A 96 16.44 0.73 -19.60
CA VAL A 96 15.90 0.63 -18.24
C VAL A 96 15.68 -0.83 -17.79
N PRO A 97 15.13 -1.75 -18.61
CA PRO A 97 14.92 -3.14 -18.22
C PRO A 97 16.21 -3.96 -18.05
N LEU A 98 17.36 -3.44 -18.49
CA LEU A 98 18.67 -4.09 -18.32
C LEU A 98 19.22 -3.91 -16.89
N LEU A 99 18.59 -3.03 -16.10
CA LEU A 99 19.00 -2.72 -14.74
C LEU A 99 18.01 -3.34 -13.75
N THR A 100 18.55 -3.95 -12.70
CA THR A 100 17.78 -4.24 -11.50
C THR A 100 17.37 -2.94 -10.79
N ALA A 101 16.36 -3.01 -9.91
CA ALA A 101 15.94 -1.86 -9.12
C ALA A 101 17.09 -1.25 -8.29
N THR A 102 17.95 -2.09 -7.74
CA THR A 102 19.13 -1.67 -6.97
C THR A 102 20.15 -0.96 -7.86
N GLU A 103 20.46 -1.52 -9.03
CA GLU A 103 21.41 -0.88 -9.96
C GLU A 103 20.87 0.46 -10.47
N LEU A 104 19.57 0.55 -10.78
CA LEU A 104 18.96 1.82 -11.16
C LEU A 104 19.09 2.86 -10.03
N GLN A 105 18.87 2.46 -8.78
CA GLN A 105 19.05 3.33 -7.62
C GLN A 105 20.50 3.82 -7.51
N GLU A 106 21.49 2.93 -7.61
CA GLU A 106 22.91 3.30 -7.53
C GLU A 106 23.33 4.27 -8.65
N ARG A 107 22.76 4.12 -9.85
CA ARG A 107 23.05 5.03 -10.98
C ARG A 107 22.48 6.43 -10.79
N ILE A 108 21.33 6.55 -10.11
CA ILE A 108 20.67 7.83 -9.88
C ILE A 108 21.21 8.53 -8.63
N ALA A 109 21.32 7.80 -7.51
CA ALA A 109 21.66 8.35 -6.20
C ALA A 109 23.17 8.33 -5.90
N GLY A 110 23.95 7.64 -6.72
CA GLY A 110 25.34 7.32 -6.40
C GLY A 110 25.46 6.08 -5.50
N LYS A 111 26.70 5.62 -5.32
CA LYS A 111 27.04 4.58 -4.34
C LYS A 111 27.31 5.19 -2.98
#